data_AF-A0A952TPY4-F1
#
_entry.id   AF-A0A952TPY4-F1
#
_cell.length_a   1.000
_cell.length_b   1.000
_cell.length_c   1.000
_cell.angle_alpha   90.00
_cell.angle_beta   90.00
_cell.angle_gamma   90.00
#
_symmetry.space_group_name_H-M   'P 1'
#
loop_
_entity.id
_entity.type
_entity.pdbx_description
1 polymer ?
#
loop_
_entity_poly.entity_id
_entity_poly.type
_entity_poly.pdbx_seq_one_letter_code
_entity_poly.pdbx_strand_id
1 'polypeptide(L)'
;MKNDRLFELMMLRLERSDLAEESESDFILNVTAEYMAELMAQGNIPHFLMNVVERDLNEELIEIYRKKTYGSVSPKDYRNRKARVRSS
;
A
#
# COMPACT_ATOMS: atom_id res chain seq x y z
N MET A 1 -4.17 -16.09 4.27
CA MET A 1 -3.28 -14.94 4.53
C MET A 1 -3.56 -14.44 5.95
N LYS A 2 -2.93 -15.04 6.96
CA LYS A 2 -2.95 -14.51 8.34
C LYS A 2 -1.56 -13.90 8.55
N ASN A 3 -1.51 -12.59 8.82
CA ASN A 3 -0.33 -11.78 9.15
C ASN A 3 0.58 -11.39 7.97
N ASP A 4 -0.01 -10.81 6.93
CA ASP A 4 0.77 -10.16 5.88
C ASP A 4 0.99 -8.68 6.29
N ARG A 5 2.18 -8.38 6.81
CA ARG A 5 2.53 -7.05 7.34
C ARG A 5 2.44 -5.96 6.26
N LEU A 6 2.84 -6.28 5.03
CA LEU A 6 2.74 -5.38 3.88
C LEU A 6 1.27 -5.03 3.61
N PHE A 7 0.40 -6.03 3.62
CA PHE A 7 -1.03 -5.84 3.46
C PHE A 7 -1.64 -4.98 4.57
N GLU A 8 -1.29 -5.25 5.83
CA GLU A 8 -1.76 -4.46 6.98
C GLU A 8 -1.34 -3.00 6.87
N LEU A 9 -0.08 -2.74 6.51
CA LEU A 9 0.46 -1.40 6.31
C LEU A 9 -0.32 -0.63 5.24
N MET A 10 -0.54 -1.28 4.09
CA MET A 10 -1.32 -0.71 2.99
C MET A 10 -2.74 -0.37 3.43
N MET A 11 -3.43 -1.26 4.14
CA MET A 11 -4.80 -1.03 4.59
C MET A 11 -4.88 0.11 5.63
N LEU A 12 -3.95 0.17 6.57
CA LEU A 12 -3.87 1.26 7.55
C LEU A 12 -3.73 2.61 6.84
N ARG A 13 -2.85 2.70 5.83
CA ARG A 13 -2.64 3.92 5.06
C ARG A 13 -3.86 4.26 4.17
N LEU A 14 -4.54 3.29 3.57
CA LEU A 14 -5.74 3.53 2.77
C LEU A 14 -6.88 4.19 3.57
N GLU A 15 -6.99 3.86 4.86
CA GLU A 15 -8.04 4.38 5.74
C GLU A 15 -7.75 5.78 6.29
N ARG A 16 -6.51 6.26 6.17
CA ARG A 16 -6.09 7.59 6.62
C ARG A 16 -6.74 8.70 5.80
N SER A 17 -7.44 9.60 6.50
CA SER A 17 -8.18 10.71 5.88
C SER A 17 -7.31 11.91 5.48
N ASP A 18 -6.11 12.03 6.04
CA ASP A 18 -5.14 13.10 5.76
C ASP A 18 -4.44 12.94 4.39
N LEU A 19 -4.54 11.76 3.78
CA LEU A 19 -3.96 11.43 2.47
C LEU A 19 -4.99 11.62 1.35
N ALA A 20 -5.67 12.78 1.32
CA ALA A 20 -6.81 13.01 0.43
C ALA A 20 -6.44 13.24 -1.04
N GLU A 21 -5.21 13.64 -1.34
CA GLU A 21 -4.77 14.01 -2.71
C GLU A 21 -3.60 13.16 -3.22
N GLU A 22 -3.26 12.08 -2.52
CA GLU A 22 -2.20 11.16 -2.95
C GLU A 22 -2.63 10.40 -4.20
N SER A 23 -1.77 10.36 -5.22
CA SER A 23 -1.99 9.54 -6.42
C SER A 23 -1.80 8.05 -6.09
N GLU A 24 -2.30 7.15 -6.95
CA GLU A 24 -2.02 5.70 -6.81
C GLU A 24 -0.50 5.45 -6.75
N SER A 25 0.27 6.06 -7.65
CA SER A 25 1.72 5.86 -7.70
C SER A 25 2.44 6.35 -6.43
N ASP A 26 2.08 7.53 -5.92
CA ASP A 26 2.68 8.06 -4.68
C ASP A 26 2.29 7.21 -3.47
N PHE A 27 1.03 6.75 -3.43
CA PHE A 27 0.54 5.86 -2.39
C PHE A 27 1.35 4.57 -2.34
N ILE A 28 1.52 3.91 -3.49
CA ILE A 28 2.28 2.66 -3.60
C ILE A 28 3.74 2.89 -3.20
N LEU A 29 4.39 3.92 -3.75
CA LEU A 29 5.79 4.24 -3.45
C LEU A 29 6.00 4.46 -1.94
N ASN A 30 5.09 5.18 -1.28
CA ASN A 30 5.21 5.47 0.14
C ASN A 30 5.01 4.23 1.01
N VAL A 31 4.07 3.34 0.67
CA VAL A 31 3.89 2.06 1.39
C VAL A 31 5.10 1.17 1.18
N THR A 32 5.64 1.10 -0.04
CA THR A 32 6.88 0.35 -0.34
C THR A 32 8.04 0.87 0.50
N ALA A 33 8.26 2.19 0.52
CA ALA A 33 9.35 2.81 1.27
C ALA A 33 9.25 2.54 2.79
N GLU A 34 8.04 2.62 3.34
CA GLU A 34 7.78 2.34 4.76
C GLU A 34 8.06 0.87 5.10
N TYR A 35 7.61 -0.08 4.26
CA TYR A 35 7.89 -1.50 4.49
C TYR A 35 9.36 -1.86 4.28
N MET A 36 10.02 -1.27 3.29
CA MET A 36 11.46 -1.42 3.07
C MET A 36 12.26 -0.95 4.28
N ALA A 37 11.87 0.18 4.90
CA ALA A 37 12.49 0.65 6.12
C ALA A 37 12.31 -0.34 7.29
N GLU A 38 11.14 -0.96 7.43
CA GLU A 38 10.91 -2.02 8.42
C GLU A 38 11.83 -3.24 8.18
N LEU A 39 11.95 -3.69 6.93
CA LEU A 39 12.81 -4.83 6.57
C LEU A 39 14.31 -4.53 6.77
N MET A 40 14.74 -3.31 6.44
CA MET A 40 16.11 -2.85 6.68
C MET A 40 16.42 -2.78 8.17
N ALA A 41 15.50 -2.26 8.99
CA ALA A 41 15.67 -2.20 10.44
C ALA A 41 15.79 -3.59 11.09
N GLN A 42 15.17 -4.61 10.49
CA GLN A 42 15.28 -6.00 10.93
C GLN A 42 16.56 -6.69 10.42
N GLY A 43 17.34 -6.05 9.56
CA GLY A 43 18.56 -6.61 8.98
C GLY A 43 18.29 -7.64 7.87
N ASN A 44 17.10 -7.66 7.29
CA ASN A 44 16.64 -8.74 6.41
C ASN A 44 17.07 -8.60 4.94
N ILE A 45 17.65 -7.48 4.52
CA ILE A 45 17.94 -7.21 3.10
C ILE A 45 19.43 -6.90 2.86
N PRO A 46 20.17 -7.78 2.17
CA PRO A 46 21.48 -7.45 1.62
C PRO A 46 21.36 -6.30 0.61
N HIS A 47 22.27 -5.32 0.67
CA HIS A 47 22.18 -4.10 -0.14
C HIS A 47 22.06 -4.35 -1.65
N PHE A 48 22.72 -5.40 -2.17
CA PHE A 48 22.65 -5.75 -3.60
C PHE A 48 21.28 -6.27 -4.05
N LEU A 49 20.41 -6.68 -3.12
CA LEU A 49 19.04 -7.10 -3.39
C LEU A 49 18.01 -5.98 -3.22
N MET A 50 18.42 -4.79 -2.75
CA MET A 50 17.49 -3.72 -2.38
C MET A 50 16.54 -3.35 -3.52
N ASN A 51 17.09 -3.13 -4.72
CA ASN A 51 16.30 -2.76 -5.91
C ASN A 51 15.36 -3.89 -6.37
N VAL A 52 15.77 -5.16 -6.15
CA VAL A 52 14.95 -6.32 -6.52
C VAL A 52 13.77 -6.40 -5.56
N VAL A 53 14.03 -6.33 -4.26
CA VAL A 53 12.98 -6.36 -3.23
C VAL A 53 12.02 -5.19 -3.40
N GLU A 54 12.52 -3.98 -3.64
CA GLU A 54 11.68 -2.80 -3.89
C GLU A 54 10.75 -2.99 -5.10
N ARG A 55 11.28 -3.51 -6.21
CA ARG A 55 10.47 -3.77 -7.41
C ARG A 55 9.39 -4.80 -7.12
N ASP A 56 9.76 -5.93 -6.51
CA ASP A 56 8.84 -7.03 -6.23
C ASP A 56 7.72 -6.57 -5.28
N LEU A 57 8.04 -5.75 -4.27
CA LEU A 57 7.07 -5.13 -3.37
C LEU A 57 6.12 -4.16 -4.08
N ASN A 58 6.65 -3.33 -4.99
CA ASN A 58 5.81 -2.42 -5.77
C ASN A 58 4.82 -3.19 -6.64
N GLU A 59 5.27 -4.24 -7.32
CA GLU A 59 4.40 -5.10 -8.16
C GLU A 59 3.30 -5.75 -7.31
N GLU A 60 3.66 -6.29 -6.14
CA GLU A 60 2.70 -6.89 -5.22
C GLU A 60 1.68 -5.86 -4.71
N LEU A 61 2.12 -4.68 -4.28
CA LEU A 61 1.24 -3.62 -3.79
C LEU A 61 0.28 -3.11 -4.87
N ILE A 62 0.71 -3.00 -6.13
CA ILE A 62 -0.17 -2.62 -7.24
C ILE A 62 -1.29 -3.64 -7.40
N GLU A 63 -0.96 -4.94 -7.35
CA GLU A 63 -1.97 -5.99 -7.44
C GLU A 63 -2.96 -5.94 -6.28
N ILE A 64 -2.45 -5.82 -5.05
CA ILE A 64 -3.27 -5.75 -3.85
C ILE A 64 -4.16 -4.52 -3.89
N TYR A 65 -3.62 -3.35 -4.21
CA TYR A 65 -4.37 -2.10 -4.32
C TYR A 65 -5.51 -2.26 -5.32
N ARG A 66 -5.25 -2.72 -6.54
CA ARG A 66 -6.30 -2.94 -7.56
C ARG A 66 -7.36 -3.93 -7.11
N LYS A 67 -6.97 -5.03 -6.47
CA LYS A 67 -7.90 -6.05 -5.94
C LYS A 67 -8.78 -5.48 -4.83
N LYS A 68 -8.27 -4.59 -3.98
CA LYS A 68 -9.00 -4.02 -2.84
C LYS A 68 -9.82 -2.80 -3.21
N THR A 69 -9.30 -1.99 -4.11
CA THR A 69 -9.97 -0.77 -4.56
C THR A 69 -10.83 -0.99 -5.78
N TYR A 70 -10.84 -2.17 -6.42
CA TYR A 70 -11.65 -2.47 -7.61
C TYR A 70 -11.55 -1.36 -8.68
N GLY A 71 -10.36 -0.78 -8.86
CA GLY A 71 -10.11 0.30 -9.81
C GLY A 71 -10.50 1.70 -9.37
N SER A 72 -10.53 2.00 -8.06
CA SER A 72 -10.58 3.40 -7.60
C SER A 72 -9.28 4.12 -8.03
N VAL A 73 -9.44 5.28 -8.68
CA VAL A 73 -8.33 6.06 -9.24
C VAL A 73 -7.45 6.67 -8.13
N SER A 74 -8.00 6.84 -6.93
CA SER A 74 -7.28 7.34 -5.77
C SER A 74 -7.72 6.68 -4.45
N PRO A 75 -6.89 6.73 -3.39
CA PRO A 75 -7.28 6.35 -2.04
C PRO A 75 -8.55 7.08 -1.55
N LYS A 76 -8.71 8.35 -1.93
CA LYS A 76 -9.92 9.14 -1.63
C LYS A 76 -11.17 8.55 -2.28
N ASP A 77 -11.09 8.15 -3.54
CA ASP A 77 -12.21 7.52 -4.24
C ASP A 77 -12.63 6.21 -3.59
N TYR A 78 -11.63 5.42 -3.14
CA TYR A 78 -11.89 4.21 -2.37
C TYR A 78 -12.64 4.50 -1.07
N ARG A 79 -12.19 5.50 -0.27
CA ARG A 79 -12.86 5.89 0.97
C ARG A 79 -14.29 6.39 0.73
N ASN A 80 -14.49 7.22 -0.27
CA ASN A 80 -15.81 7.73 -0.66
C ASN A 80 -16.76 6.59 -1.05
N ARG A 81 -16.30 5.62 -1.84
CA ARG A 81 -17.11 4.45 -2.21
C ARG A 81 -17.44 3.60 -1.00
N LYS A 82 -16.47 3.33 -0.13
CA LYS A 82 -16.68 2.54 1.10
C LYS A 82 -17.70 3.21 2.03
N ALA A 83 -17.66 4.54 2.15
CA ALA A 83 -18.64 5.30 2.92
C ALA A 83 -20.07 5.16 2.34
N ARG A 84 -20.22 5.26 1.01
CA ARG A 84 -21.53 5.09 0.33
C ARG A 84 -22.14 3.71 0.54
N VAL A 85 -21.33 2.65 0.45
CA VAL A 85 -21.80 1.27 0.66
C VAL A 85 -22.24 1.04 2.11
N ARG A 86 -21.62 1.70 3.10
CA ARG A 86 -22.03 1.58 4.52
C ARG A 86 -23.33 2.32 4.86
N SER A 87 -23.73 3.28 4.04
CA SER A 87 -24.95 4.08 4.24
C SER A 87 -26.18 3.54 3.49
N SER A 88 -26.03 2.44 2.75
CA SER A 88 -27.11 1.68 2.07
C SER A 88 -27.42 0.41 2.83
#